data_AF-A0A8T0B361-F1
#
_entry.id   AF-A0A8T0B361-F1
#
_cell.length_a   1.000
_cell.length_b   1.000
_cell.length_c   1.000
_cell.angle_alpha   90.00
_cell.angle_beta   90.00
_cell.angle_gamma   90.00
#
_symmetry.space_group_name_H-M   'P 1'
#
loop_
_entity.id
_entity.type
_entity.pdbx_description
1 polymer ?
#
loop_
_entity_poly.entity_id
_entity_poly.type
_entity_poly.pdbx_seq_one_letter_code
_entity_poly.pdbx_strand_id
1 'polypeptide(L)'
;SNSSSYSFNVALYLFEKILLMELLTGIFVYINCLMIFTFMKKETFREETRYVLFAQTLIVDTALIFFSTMLGVLSYFQYTVHMVVCTFLFLIQTFFTCCTPLTLVAMCLERYVAICMPLRHADISTSRTRLYGLITIWTISCIIPVFSVIAFWAVAPPAALFSYVVCNAEVMIIEEWQAHGRAVIFINLFLFAVIIIVFTYIKIMIAARAASSEKKKSTNKSLRTVLLHGVQLFLCMIQFFNPYIEMALYKVDEATLRHVRYSNFIVFLFLPRSLSPLVYGVRDEKFFLVFRHYALCGTDHFFLKLFEIKHLKV
;
A
#
# COMPACT_ATOMS: atom_id res chain seq x y z
N SER A 1 29.48 32.40 13.24
CA SER A 1 29.77 30.96 13.34
C SER A 1 28.53 30.12 13.71
N ASN A 2 27.48 30.65 14.36
CA ASN A 2 26.29 29.85 14.71
C ASN A 2 25.37 29.46 13.54
N SER A 3 25.26 30.27 12.48
CA SER A 3 24.38 29.96 11.33
C SER A 3 24.93 28.85 10.42
N SER A 4 26.25 28.80 10.24
CA SER A 4 26.93 27.75 9.46
C SER A 4 26.83 26.39 10.14
N SER A 5 27.01 26.33 11.47
CA SER A 5 26.88 25.10 12.25
C SER A 5 25.43 24.61 12.31
N TYR A 6 24.46 25.53 12.44
CA TYR A 6 23.04 25.19 12.41
C TYR A 6 22.62 24.60 11.04
N SER A 7 23.04 25.25 9.95
CA SER A 7 22.73 24.78 8.58
C SER A 7 23.36 23.41 8.28
N PHE A 8 24.59 23.17 8.75
CA PHE A 8 25.26 21.88 8.63
C PHE A 8 24.53 20.77 9.39
N ASN A 9 24.10 21.04 10.63
CA ASN A 9 23.36 20.07 11.44
C ASN A 9 21.98 19.73 10.82
N VAL A 10 21.29 20.70 10.23
CA VAL A 10 20.02 20.47 9.53
C VAL A 10 20.23 19.61 8.28
N ALA A 11 21.29 19.87 7.49
CA ALA A 11 21.60 19.08 6.30
C ALA A 11 21.95 17.63 6.65
N LEU A 12 22.78 17.41 7.67
CA LEU A 12 23.15 16.08 8.16
C LEU A 12 21.92 15.30 8.63
N TYR A 13 21.04 15.94 9.42
CA TYR A 13 19.82 15.31 9.91
C TYR A 13 18.84 14.92 8.80
N LEU A 14 18.71 15.74 7.75
CA LEU A 14 17.89 15.40 6.58
C LEU A 14 18.48 14.24 5.78
N PHE A 15 19.81 14.19 5.68
CA PHE A 15 20.51 13.08 5.03
C PHE A 15 20.32 11.76 5.79
N GLU A 16 20.43 11.77 7.12
CA GLU A 16 20.15 10.61 7.98
C GLU A 16 18.72 10.07 7.78
N LYS A 17 17.73 10.97 7.65
CA LYS A 17 16.34 10.58 7.37
C LYS A 17 16.18 9.85 6.04
N ILE A 18 16.87 10.30 5.00
CA ILE A 18 16.84 9.66 3.68
C ILE A 18 17.51 8.30 3.72
N LEU A 19 18.66 8.19 4.38
CA LEU A 19 19.32 6.90 4.57
C LEU A 19 18.44 5.92 5.32
N LEU A 20 17.74 6.37 6.37
CA LEU A 20 16.80 5.54 7.10
C LEU A 20 15.62 5.11 6.22
N MET A 21 15.06 6.02 5.42
CA MET A 21 13.96 5.74 4.49
C MET A 21 14.36 4.70 3.42
N GLU A 22 15.56 4.83 2.85
CA GLU A 22 16.12 3.88 1.88
C GLU A 22 16.37 2.51 2.52
N LEU A 23 16.93 2.48 3.74
CA LEU A 23 17.13 1.24 4.48
C LEU A 23 15.80 0.52 4.76
N LEU A 24 14.79 1.26 5.25
CA LEU A 24 13.46 0.73 5.51
C LEU A 24 12.79 0.22 4.22
N THR A 25 12.97 0.95 3.13
CA THR A 25 12.49 0.54 1.80
C THR A 25 13.17 -0.74 1.34
N GLY A 26 14.49 -0.84 1.43
CA GLY A 26 15.24 -2.05 1.08
C GLY A 26 14.79 -3.27 1.87
N ILE A 27 14.59 -3.13 3.18
CA ILE A 27 14.06 -4.20 4.05
C ILE A 27 12.64 -4.60 3.61
N PHE A 28 11.78 -3.61 3.35
CA PHE A 28 10.40 -3.86 2.93
C PHE A 28 10.34 -4.60 1.58
N VAL A 29 11.10 -4.14 0.58
CA VAL A 29 11.20 -4.78 -0.73
C VAL A 29 11.71 -6.22 -0.57
N TYR A 30 12.77 -6.43 0.21
CA TYR A 30 13.33 -7.76 0.45
C TYR A 30 12.30 -8.73 1.04
N ILE A 31 11.60 -8.32 2.10
CA ILE A 31 10.56 -9.14 2.75
C ILE A 31 9.45 -9.47 1.76
N ASN A 32 8.96 -8.48 1.00
CA ASN A 32 7.89 -8.70 0.03
C ASN A 32 8.33 -9.62 -1.10
N CYS A 33 9.56 -9.48 -1.60
CA CYS A 33 10.12 -10.38 -2.62
C CYS A 33 10.16 -11.83 -2.11
N LEU A 34 10.58 -12.06 -0.86
CA LEU A 34 10.56 -13.39 -0.25
C LEU A 34 9.13 -13.95 -0.10
N MET A 35 8.16 -13.10 0.27
CA MET A 35 6.75 -13.51 0.37
C MET A 35 6.16 -13.84 -1.01
N ILE A 36 6.46 -13.04 -2.04
CA ILE A 36 6.07 -13.33 -3.43
C ILE A 36 6.72 -14.63 -3.89
N PHE A 37 8.00 -14.84 -3.61
CA PHE A 37 8.68 -16.09 -3.92
C PHE A 37 8.01 -17.30 -3.25
N THR A 38 7.65 -17.18 -1.98
CA THR A 38 6.91 -18.20 -1.22
C THR A 38 5.57 -18.53 -1.88
N PHE A 39 4.82 -17.50 -2.27
CA PHE A 39 3.57 -17.65 -3.02
C PHE A 39 3.78 -18.38 -4.35
N MET A 40 4.84 -18.04 -5.09
CA MET A 40 5.17 -18.67 -6.38
C MET A 40 5.63 -20.13 -6.25
N LYS A 41 6.10 -20.56 -5.08
CA LYS A 41 6.57 -21.95 -4.88
C LYS A 41 5.47 -22.94 -4.50
N LYS A 42 4.32 -22.49 -4.01
CA LYS A 42 3.21 -23.38 -3.61
C LYS A 42 1.97 -23.20 -4.49
N GLU A 43 1.56 -24.28 -5.15
CA GLU A 43 0.35 -24.32 -5.98
C GLU A 43 -0.91 -24.00 -5.19
N THR A 44 -1.05 -24.56 -3.99
CA THR A 44 -2.19 -24.31 -3.10
C THR A 44 -2.41 -22.82 -2.83
N PHE A 45 -1.33 -22.03 -2.74
CA PHE A 45 -1.47 -20.57 -2.57
C PHE A 45 -1.94 -19.88 -3.85
N ARG A 46 -1.60 -20.38 -5.03
CA ARG A 46 -2.07 -19.82 -6.31
C ARG A 46 -3.53 -20.15 -6.61
N GLU A 47 -4.11 -21.13 -5.94
CA GLU A 47 -5.51 -21.51 -6.11
C GLU A 47 -6.44 -20.66 -5.24
N GLU A 48 -6.05 -20.33 -4.01
CA GLU A 48 -6.89 -19.52 -3.12
C GLU A 48 -6.88 -18.02 -3.50
N THR A 49 -8.06 -17.46 -3.77
CA THR A 49 -8.22 -16.05 -4.17
C THR A 49 -7.59 -15.07 -3.17
N ARG A 50 -7.64 -15.36 -1.87
CA ARG A 50 -7.02 -14.55 -0.82
C ARG A 50 -5.53 -14.33 -1.04
N TYR A 51 -4.79 -15.40 -1.34
CA TYR A 51 -3.33 -15.30 -1.50
C TYR A 51 -2.96 -14.62 -2.82
N VAL A 52 -3.79 -14.73 -3.85
CA VAL A 52 -3.58 -13.97 -5.09
C VAL A 52 -3.82 -12.47 -4.88
N LEU A 53 -4.87 -12.09 -4.16
CA LEU A 53 -5.08 -10.69 -3.78
C LEU A 53 -3.93 -10.20 -2.89
N PHE A 54 -3.43 -11.04 -1.98
CA PHE A 54 -2.27 -10.71 -1.16
C PHE A 54 -0.99 -10.50 -2.00
N ALA A 55 -0.71 -11.40 -2.95
CA ALA A 55 0.42 -11.24 -3.87
C ALA A 55 0.29 -9.96 -4.71
N GLN A 56 -0.92 -9.64 -5.20
CA GLN A 56 -1.20 -8.39 -5.87
C GLN A 56 -0.87 -7.17 -4.98
N THR A 57 -1.32 -7.17 -3.73
CA THR A 57 -0.99 -6.11 -2.77
C THR A 57 0.51 -5.99 -2.54
N LEU A 58 1.24 -7.09 -2.38
CA LEU A 58 2.70 -7.06 -2.23
C LEU A 58 3.39 -6.42 -3.43
N ILE A 59 2.98 -6.76 -4.66
CA ILE A 59 3.56 -6.19 -5.88
C ILE A 59 3.27 -4.69 -5.97
N VAL A 60 2.01 -4.29 -5.77
CA VAL A 60 1.57 -2.90 -5.85
C VAL A 60 2.25 -2.04 -4.79
N ASP A 61 2.27 -2.51 -3.53
CA ASP A 61 2.85 -1.76 -2.41
C ASP A 61 4.38 -1.65 -2.57
N THR A 62 5.05 -2.71 -3.03
CA THR A 62 6.50 -2.69 -3.33
C THR A 62 6.82 -1.67 -4.41
N ALA A 63 6.08 -1.71 -5.53
CA ALA A 63 6.29 -0.77 -6.62
C ALA A 63 6.03 0.68 -6.15
N LEU A 64 4.94 0.92 -5.41
CA LEU A 64 4.61 2.25 -4.91
C LEU A 64 5.67 2.81 -3.97
N ILE A 65 6.13 2.03 -2.99
CA ILE A 65 7.18 2.46 -2.06
C ILE A 65 8.49 2.71 -2.81
N PHE A 66 8.85 1.84 -3.75
CA PHE A 66 10.04 2.03 -4.58
C PHE A 66 9.99 3.35 -5.37
N PHE A 67 8.92 3.57 -6.16
CA PHE A 67 8.77 4.80 -6.95
C PHE A 67 8.67 6.06 -6.07
N SER A 68 7.96 5.99 -4.94
CA SER A 68 7.83 7.14 -4.04
C SER A 68 9.15 7.49 -3.36
N THR A 69 9.97 6.48 -3.02
CA THR A 69 11.29 6.70 -2.42
C THR A 69 12.26 7.27 -3.44
N MET A 70 12.30 6.71 -4.66
CA MET A 70 13.09 7.26 -5.76
C MET A 70 12.73 8.72 -6.07
N LEU A 71 11.43 9.06 -6.17
CA LEU A 71 10.99 10.44 -6.37
C LEU A 71 11.34 11.35 -5.17
N GLY A 72 11.26 10.82 -3.95
CA GLY A 72 11.68 11.52 -2.73
C GLY A 72 13.17 11.89 -2.75
N VAL A 73 14.02 10.97 -3.21
CA VAL A 73 15.46 11.21 -3.36
C VAL A 73 15.74 12.24 -4.47
N LEU A 74 15.11 12.10 -5.63
CA LEU A 74 15.26 13.09 -6.72
C LEU A 74 14.82 14.48 -6.27
N SER A 75 13.71 14.56 -5.53
CA SER A 75 13.20 15.81 -4.97
C SER A 75 14.16 16.40 -3.92
N TYR A 76 14.74 15.58 -3.05
CA TYR A 76 15.74 16.04 -2.08
C TYR A 76 16.97 16.67 -2.74
N PHE A 77 17.51 16.02 -3.77
CA PHE A 77 18.64 16.53 -4.54
C PHE A 77 18.28 17.63 -5.54
N GLN A 78 17.01 18.05 -5.59
CA GLN A 78 16.49 19.04 -6.53
C GLN A 78 16.80 18.66 -7.99
N TYR A 79 16.83 17.36 -8.27
CA TYR A 79 17.12 16.85 -9.60
C TYR A 79 15.91 17.08 -10.51
N THR A 80 16.12 17.84 -11.58
CA THR A 80 15.07 18.13 -12.55
C THR A 80 15.01 17.04 -13.62
N VAL A 81 13.79 16.66 -13.97
CA VAL A 81 13.51 15.69 -15.03
C VAL A 81 12.62 16.35 -16.08
N HIS A 82 12.68 15.84 -17.31
CA HIS A 82 11.82 16.31 -18.39
C HIS A 82 10.34 16.07 -18.04
N MET A 83 9.46 17.03 -18.34
CA MET A 83 8.03 16.98 -17.98
C MET A 83 7.36 15.66 -18.41
N VAL A 84 7.61 15.17 -19.62
CA VAL A 84 7.05 13.88 -20.11
C VAL A 84 7.43 12.70 -19.20
N VAL A 85 8.67 12.65 -18.71
CA VAL A 85 9.12 11.60 -17.78
C VAL A 85 8.41 11.77 -16.44
N CYS A 86 8.26 13.01 -15.96
CA CYS A 86 7.52 13.26 -14.73
C CYS A 86 6.05 12.84 -14.83
N THR A 87 5.37 13.15 -15.94
CA THR A 87 3.99 12.72 -16.20
C THR A 87 3.86 11.20 -16.16
N PHE A 88 4.82 10.47 -16.73
CA PHE A 88 4.83 9.00 -16.70
C PHE A 88 5.03 8.45 -15.28
N LEU A 89 5.99 9.00 -14.52
CA LEU A 89 6.22 8.62 -13.12
C LEU A 89 5.01 8.92 -12.25
N PHE A 90 4.37 10.08 -12.43
CA PHE A 90 3.14 10.46 -11.76
C PHE A 90 1.99 9.48 -12.06
N LEU A 91 1.83 9.08 -13.33
CA LEU A 91 0.81 8.13 -13.75
C LEU A 91 0.98 6.78 -13.04
N ILE A 92 2.21 6.24 -13.04
CA ILE A 92 2.54 4.97 -12.37
C ILE A 92 2.31 5.07 -10.86
N GLN A 93 2.83 6.11 -10.22
CA GLN A 93 2.73 6.26 -8.77
C GLN A 93 1.27 6.41 -8.33
N THR A 94 0.49 7.24 -9.05
CA THR A 94 -0.91 7.47 -8.74
C THR A 94 -1.75 6.21 -9.00
N PHE A 95 -1.45 5.45 -10.06
CA PHE A 95 -2.07 4.15 -10.31
C PHE A 95 -1.89 3.20 -9.13
N PHE A 96 -0.66 3.00 -8.65
CA PHE A 96 -0.44 2.11 -7.51
C PHE A 96 -1.07 2.64 -6.23
N THR A 97 -1.09 3.97 -6.04
CA THR A 97 -1.73 4.60 -4.87
C THR A 97 -3.23 4.33 -4.84
N CYS A 98 -3.89 4.27 -5.99
CA CYS A 98 -5.30 3.89 -6.10
C CYS A 98 -5.52 2.37 -6.03
N CYS A 99 -4.55 1.58 -6.49
CA CYS A 99 -4.67 0.13 -6.56
C CYS A 99 -4.63 -0.55 -5.19
N THR A 100 -3.79 -0.07 -4.25
CA THR A 100 -3.73 -0.60 -2.88
C THR A 100 -5.11 -0.61 -2.19
N PRO A 101 -5.82 0.52 -2.03
CA PRO A 101 -7.10 0.54 -1.32
C PRO A 101 -8.20 -0.27 -2.01
N LEU A 102 -8.25 -0.26 -3.35
CA LEU A 102 -9.19 -1.09 -4.11
C LEU A 102 -8.94 -2.59 -3.88
N THR A 103 -7.67 -3.00 -3.79
CA THR A 103 -7.31 -4.38 -3.47
C THR A 103 -7.73 -4.74 -2.03
N LEU A 104 -7.57 -3.83 -1.06
CA LEU A 104 -8.04 -4.03 0.31
C LEU A 104 -9.57 -4.20 0.38
N VAL A 105 -10.33 -3.40 -0.38
CA VAL A 105 -11.78 -3.56 -0.51
C VAL A 105 -12.13 -4.94 -1.06
N ALA A 106 -11.43 -5.38 -2.12
CA ALA A 106 -11.63 -6.70 -2.70
C ALA A 106 -11.31 -7.83 -1.70
N MET A 107 -10.27 -7.67 -0.88
CA MET A 107 -9.96 -8.61 0.20
C MET A 107 -11.06 -8.68 1.27
N CYS A 108 -11.62 -7.54 1.67
CA CYS A 108 -12.76 -7.51 2.61
C CYS A 108 -13.99 -8.20 2.03
N LEU A 109 -14.28 -7.99 0.74
CA LEU A 109 -15.36 -8.66 0.03
C LEU A 109 -15.12 -10.17 -0.08
N GLU A 110 -13.90 -10.60 -0.40
CA GLU A 110 -13.53 -12.01 -0.44
C GLU A 110 -13.77 -12.69 0.91
N ARG A 111 -13.33 -12.06 2.01
CA ARG A 111 -13.57 -12.54 3.38
C ARG A 111 -15.06 -12.63 3.70
N TYR A 112 -15.85 -11.62 3.30
CA TYR A 112 -17.30 -11.62 3.49
C TYR A 112 -17.97 -12.77 2.74
N VAL A 113 -17.66 -12.96 1.45
CA VAL A 113 -18.26 -14.03 0.63
C VAL A 113 -17.88 -15.41 1.21
N ALA A 114 -16.64 -15.61 1.61
CA ALA A 114 -16.17 -16.86 2.21
C ALA A 114 -16.93 -17.24 3.50
N ILE A 115 -17.32 -16.26 4.31
CA ILE A 115 -17.96 -16.50 5.62
C ILE A 115 -19.48 -16.55 5.51
N CYS A 116 -20.06 -15.55 4.85
CA CYS A 116 -21.51 -15.38 4.80
C CYS A 116 -22.15 -16.19 3.69
N MET A 117 -21.39 -16.60 2.65
CA MET A 117 -21.91 -17.34 1.49
C MET A 117 -20.93 -18.45 1.05
N PRO A 118 -20.57 -19.40 1.93
CA PRO A 118 -19.54 -20.40 1.65
C PRO A 118 -19.83 -21.29 0.43
N LEU A 119 -21.12 -21.64 0.20
CA LEU A 119 -21.51 -22.45 -0.96
C LEU A 119 -21.28 -21.71 -2.28
N ARG A 120 -21.60 -20.40 -2.34
CA ARG A 120 -21.32 -19.57 -3.52
C ARG A 120 -19.84 -19.23 -3.65
N HIS A 121 -19.07 -19.21 -2.55
CA HIS A 121 -17.64 -18.92 -2.60
C HIS A 121 -16.88 -19.95 -3.44
N ALA A 122 -17.24 -21.24 -3.34
CA ALA A 122 -16.64 -22.30 -4.15
C ALA A 122 -16.83 -22.05 -5.67
N ASP A 123 -18.01 -21.59 -6.08
CA ASP A 123 -18.32 -21.29 -7.49
C ASP A 123 -17.77 -19.92 -7.96
N ILE A 124 -17.64 -18.96 -7.04
CA ILE A 124 -17.16 -17.60 -7.35
C ILE A 124 -15.63 -17.55 -7.40
N SER A 125 -14.94 -18.31 -6.54
CA SER A 125 -13.47 -18.29 -6.39
C SER A 125 -12.75 -19.09 -7.49
N THR A 126 -13.16 -18.91 -8.74
CA THR A 126 -12.49 -19.51 -9.91
C THR A 126 -11.34 -18.64 -10.40
N SER A 127 -10.39 -19.24 -11.13
CA SER A 127 -9.27 -18.52 -11.74
C SER A 127 -9.73 -17.38 -12.67
N ARG A 128 -10.85 -17.60 -13.40
CA ARG A 128 -11.42 -16.61 -14.32
C ARG A 128 -12.02 -15.41 -13.58
N THR A 129 -12.82 -15.64 -12.54
CA THR A 129 -13.39 -14.55 -11.72
C THR A 129 -12.30 -13.72 -11.06
N ARG A 130 -11.24 -14.38 -10.60
CA ARG A 130 -10.08 -13.71 -10.00
C ARG A 130 -9.35 -12.81 -10.99
N LEU A 131 -9.11 -13.29 -12.22
CA LEU A 131 -8.53 -12.47 -13.28
C LEU A 131 -9.42 -11.24 -13.58
N TYR A 132 -10.73 -11.44 -13.74
CA TYR A 132 -11.65 -10.32 -13.94
C TYR A 132 -11.67 -9.34 -12.75
N GLY A 133 -11.57 -9.84 -11.52
CA GLY A 133 -11.43 -9.02 -10.33
C GLY A 133 -10.18 -8.13 -10.37
N LEU A 134 -9.02 -8.70 -10.73
CA LEU A 134 -7.77 -7.95 -10.88
C LEU A 134 -7.85 -6.90 -11.99
N ILE A 135 -8.38 -7.27 -13.15
CA ILE A 135 -8.59 -6.33 -14.28
C ILE A 135 -9.52 -5.19 -13.86
N THR A 136 -10.58 -5.49 -13.11
CA THR A 136 -11.51 -4.48 -12.59
C THR A 136 -10.80 -3.52 -11.65
N ILE A 137 -10.01 -4.04 -10.70
CA ILE A 137 -9.19 -3.21 -9.80
C ILE A 137 -8.26 -2.29 -10.61
N TRP A 138 -7.54 -2.82 -11.59
CA TRP A 138 -6.62 -2.03 -12.42
C TRP A 138 -7.34 -0.97 -13.23
N THR A 139 -8.47 -1.32 -13.85
CA THR A 139 -9.26 -0.39 -14.65
C THR A 139 -9.75 0.79 -13.80
N ILE A 140 -10.29 0.51 -12.61
CA ILE A 140 -10.73 1.57 -11.69
C ILE A 140 -9.53 2.38 -11.17
N SER A 141 -8.39 1.73 -10.90
CA SER A 141 -7.16 2.40 -10.45
C SER A 141 -6.59 3.39 -11.49
N CYS A 142 -6.88 3.16 -12.77
CA CYS A 142 -6.45 4.05 -13.86
C CYS A 142 -7.28 5.33 -13.98
N ILE A 143 -8.49 5.40 -13.40
CA ILE A 143 -9.42 6.53 -13.61
C ILE A 143 -8.78 7.87 -13.18
N ILE A 144 -8.26 7.93 -11.96
CA ILE A 144 -7.68 9.15 -11.39
C ILE A 144 -6.39 9.60 -12.13
N PRO A 145 -5.38 8.73 -12.34
CA PRO A 145 -4.17 9.15 -13.05
C PRO A 145 -4.49 9.59 -14.48
N VAL A 146 -5.34 8.86 -15.21
CA VAL A 146 -5.71 9.21 -16.59
C VAL A 146 -6.47 10.54 -16.62
N PHE A 147 -7.44 10.73 -15.73
CA PHE A 147 -8.14 12.01 -15.59
C PHE A 147 -7.15 13.15 -15.34
N SER A 148 -6.20 12.97 -14.42
CA SER A 148 -5.23 14.01 -14.05
C SER A 148 -4.29 14.36 -15.21
N VAL A 149 -3.83 13.37 -15.98
CA VAL A 149 -2.98 13.62 -17.17
C VAL A 149 -3.76 14.33 -18.28
N ILE A 150 -4.99 13.88 -18.58
CA ILE A 150 -5.84 14.53 -19.58
C ILE A 150 -6.14 15.98 -19.17
N ALA A 151 -6.48 16.18 -17.89
CA ALA A 151 -6.76 17.50 -17.33
C ALA A 151 -5.54 18.42 -17.42
N PHE A 152 -4.33 17.91 -17.14
CA PHE A 152 -3.08 18.64 -17.31
C PHE A 152 -2.86 19.04 -18.76
N TRP A 153 -2.95 18.11 -19.71
CA TRP A 153 -2.76 18.40 -21.14
C TRP A 153 -3.80 19.36 -21.72
N ALA A 154 -5.01 19.39 -21.16
CA ALA A 154 -6.05 20.30 -21.61
C ALA A 154 -5.74 21.79 -21.32
N VAL A 155 -4.89 22.07 -20.33
CA VAL A 155 -4.59 23.45 -19.90
C VAL A 155 -3.11 23.81 -20.03
N ALA A 156 -2.22 22.82 -20.02
CA ALA A 156 -0.79 23.05 -20.07
C ALA A 156 -0.38 23.75 -21.38
N PRO A 157 0.36 24.87 -21.31
CA PRO A 157 0.90 25.48 -22.51
C PRO A 157 1.93 24.53 -23.16
N PRO A 158 2.12 24.55 -24.50
CA PRO A 158 3.06 23.66 -25.18
C PRO A 158 4.48 23.72 -24.60
N ALA A 159 4.93 24.90 -24.17
CA ALA A 159 6.23 25.09 -23.54
C ALA A 159 6.41 24.30 -22.24
N ALA A 160 5.33 24.05 -21.49
CA ALA A 160 5.40 23.27 -20.24
C ALA A 160 5.79 21.81 -20.52
N LEU A 161 5.40 21.23 -21.66
CA LEU A 161 5.73 19.85 -22.03
C LEU A 161 7.22 19.64 -22.33
N PHE A 162 7.94 20.71 -22.68
CA PHE A 162 9.39 20.69 -22.96
C PHE A 162 10.24 21.20 -21.79
N SER A 163 9.61 21.50 -20.66
CA SER A 163 10.30 22.02 -19.47
C SER A 163 10.94 20.92 -18.63
N TYR A 164 11.91 21.33 -17.81
CA TYR A 164 12.53 20.49 -16.78
C TYR A 164 12.05 20.94 -15.41
N VAL A 165 11.55 19.99 -14.62
CA VAL A 165 10.90 20.23 -13.33
C VAL A 165 11.36 19.23 -12.29
N VAL A 166 11.34 19.62 -11.02
CA VAL A 166 11.44 18.66 -9.92
C VAL A 166 10.11 17.92 -9.85
N CYS A 167 10.13 16.61 -10.10
CA CYS A 167 8.89 15.87 -10.27
C CYS A 167 8.11 15.69 -8.97
N ASN A 168 6.89 16.20 -8.94
CA ASN A 168 5.94 16.04 -7.84
C ASN A 168 4.50 16.05 -8.40
N ALA A 169 3.52 15.74 -7.54
CA ALA A 169 2.11 15.64 -7.94
C ALA A 169 1.48 17.02 -8.20
N GLU A 170 2.03 18.08 -7.62
CA GLU A 170 1.54 19.45 -7.72
C GLU A 170 1.85 20.06 -9.09
N VAL A 171 2.95 19.66 -9.74
CA VAL A 171 3.31 20.10 -11.10
C VAL A 171 2.24 19.73 -12.14
N MET A 172 1.45 18.69 -11.88
CA MET A 172 0.34 18.28 -12.74
C MET A 172 -0.93 19.13 -12.53
N ILE A 173 -0.90 20.11 -11.62
CA ILE A 173 -2.00 21.01 -11.30
C ILE A 173 -1.60 22.43 -11.68
N ILE A 174 -2.28 22.98 -12.68
CA ILE A 174 -2.16 24.36 -13.15
C ILE A 174 -3.35 25.18 -12.66
N GLU A 175 -4.55 24.58 -12.67
CA GLU A 175 -5.81 25.25 -12.34
C GLU A 175 -6.51 24.60 -11.15
N GLU A 176 -7.27 25.41 -10.40
CA GLU A 176 -7.98 24.95 -9.20
C GLU A 176 -8.98 23.81 -9.49
N TRP A 177 -9.66 23.85 -10.66
CA TRP A 177 -10.64 22.83 -11.02
C TRP A 177 -10.03 21.42 -11.15
N GLN A 178 -8.74 21.31 -11.49
CA GLN A 178 -8.04 20.03 -11.56
C GLN A 178 -7.86 19.44 -10.16
N ALA A 179 -7.45 20.28 -9.20
CA ALA A 179 -7.32 19.89 -7.80
C ALA A 179 -8.68 19.50 -7.21
N HIS A 180 -9.72 20.28 -7.44
CA HIS A 180 -11.08 19.97 -6.98
C HIS A 180 -11.62 18.69 -7.61
N GLY A 181 -11.48 18.51 -8.93
CA GLY A 181 -11.90 17.30 -9.62
C GLY A 181 -11.22 16.04 -9.07
N ARG A 182 -9.90 16.09 -8.87
CA ARG A 182 -9.14 15.00 -8.26
C ARG A 182 -9.61 14.71 -6.84
N ALA A 183 -9.82 15.74 -6.02
CA ALA A 183 -10.32 15.59 -4.64
C ALA A 183 -11.70 14.94 -4.59
N VAL A 184 -12.61 15.35 -5.48
CA VAL A 184 -13.95 14.78 -5.60
C VAL A 184 -13.88 13.30 -5.99
N ILE A 185 -13.00 12.90 -6.90
CA ILE A 185 -12.88 11.48 -7.26
C ILE A 185 -12.32 10.66 -6.07
N PHE A 186 -11.31 11.20 -5.36
CA PHE A 186 -10.76 10.53 -4.16
C PHE A 186 -11.76 10.39 -3.03
N ILE A 187 -12.53 11.45 -2.71
CA ILE A 187 -13.52 11.38 -1.63
C ILE A 187 -14.64 10.38 -1.96
N ASN A 188 -15.05 10.29 -3.23
CA ASN A 188 -16.02 9.28 -3.67
C ASN A 188 -15.46 7.86 -3.52
N LEU A 189 -14.19 7.62 -3.92
CA LEU A 189 -13.53 6.34 -3.74
C LEU A 189 -13.43 5.95 -2.25
N PHE A 190 -13.08 6.92 -1.39
CA PHE A 190 -13.02 6.73 0.06
C PHE A 190 -14.39 6.34 0.63
N LEU A 191 -15.44 7.10 0.33
CA LEU A 191 -16.80 6.84 0.82
C LEU A 191 -17.28 5.46 0.37
N PHE A 192 -17.08 5.13 -0.90
CA PHE A 192 -17.41 3.81 -1.44
C PHE A 192 -16.70 2.67 -0.68
N ALA A 193 -15.39 2.82 -0.45
CA ALA A 193 -14.60 1.82 0.26
C ALA A 193 -15.04 1.68 1.74
N VAL A 194 -15.32 2.79 2.43
CA VAL A 194 -15.84 2.78 3.81
C VAL A 194 -17.20 2.08 3.88
N ILE A 195 -18.12 2.38 2.96
CA ILE A 195 -19.45 1.74 2.91
C ILE A 195 -19.29 0.22 2.79
N ILE A 196 -18.41 -0.26 1.90
CA ILE A 196 -18.17 -1.70 1.73
C ILE A 196 -17.57 -2.33 3.00
N ILE A 197 -16.58 -1.69 3.63
CA ILE A 197 -15.97 -2.23 4.85
C ILE A 197 -16.99 -2.30 5.99
N VAL A 198 -17.78 -1.25 6.19
CA VAL A 198 -18.82 -1.24 7.23
C VAL A 198 -19.87 -2.30 6.95
N PHE A 199 -20.34 -2.41 5.69
CA PHE A 199 -21.29 -3.44 5.29
C PHE A 199 -20.76 -4.86 5.54
N THR A 200 -19.55 -5.15 5.06
CA THR A 200 -18.93 -6.48 5.23
C THR A 200 -18.71 -6.80 6.72
N TYR A 201 -18.26 -5.83 7.52
CA TYR A 201 -18.11 -5.98 8.96
C TYR A 201 -19.43 -6.33 9.65
N ILE A 202 -20.51 -5.58 9.38
CA ILE A 202 -21.83 -5.83 9.98
C ILE A 202 -22.32 -7.23 9.62
N LYS A 203 -22.21 -7.64 8.36
CA LYS A 203 -22.65 -8.97 7.91
C LYS A 203 -21.83 -10.09 8.55
N ILE A 204 -20.50 -9.95 8.63
CA ILE A 204 -19.62 -10.91 9.31
C ILE A 204 -19.96 -10.99 10.80
N MET A 205 -20.25 -9.86 11.45
CA MET A 205 -20.66 -9.83 12.85
C MET A 205 -21.96 -10.59 13.11
N ILE A 206 -22.97 -10.41 12.25
CA ILE A 206 -24.23 -11.14 12.34
C ILE A 206 -23.97 -12.65 12.20
N ALA A 207 -23.17 -13.04 11.19
CA ALA A 207 -22.79 -14.44 11.00
C ALA A 207 -22.00 -15.01 12.19
N ALA A 208 -21.11 -14.22 12.81
CA ALA A 208 -20.33 -14.62 13.98
C ALA A 208 -21.22 -14.92 15.19
N ARG A 209 -22.27 -14.12 15.39
CA ARG A 209 -23.23 -14.27 16.48
C ARG A 209 -24.11 -15.50 16.31
N ALA A 210 -24.44 -15.86 15.07
CA ALA A 210 -25.24 -17.03 14.74
C ALA A 210 -24.44 -18.35 14.72
N ALA A 211 -23.11 -18.29 14.80
CA ALA A 211 -22.24 -19.45 14.65
C ALA A 211 -22.02 -20.23 15.97
N SER A 212 -21.78 -21.54 15.86
CA SER A 212 -21.34 -22.39 16.96
C SER A 212 -19.98 -21.93 17.54
N SER A 213 -19.62 -22.38 18.75
CA SER A 213 -18.40 -21.94 19.46
C SER A 213 -17.11 -22.02 18.62
N GLU A 214 -16.92 -23.11 17.87
CA GLU A 214 -15.75 -23.30 17.01
C GLU A 214 -15.75 -22.35 15.80
N LYS A 215 -16.88 -22.24 15.11
CA LYS A 215 -17.05 -21.34 13.96
C LYS A 215 -17.01 -19.87 14.38
N LYS A 216 -17.37 -19.56 15.63
CA LYS A 216 -17.25 -18.23 16.25
C LYS A 216 -15.78 -17.80 16.40
N LYS A 217 -14.86 -18.72 16.75
CA LYS A 217 -13.42 -18.41 16.82
C LYS A 217 -12.85 -18.03 15.43
N SER A 218 -13.19 -18.82 14.41
CA SER A 218 -12.78 -18.54 13.02
C SER A 218 -13.35 -17.21 12.51
N THR A 219 -14.64 -16.96 12.77
CA THR A 219 -15.30 -15.71 12.36
C THR A 219 -14.71 -14.49 13.05
N ASN A 220 -14.41 -14.58 14.36
CA ASN A 220 -13.73 -13.51 15.10
C ASN A 220 -12.32 -13.21 14.56
N LYS A 221 -11.57 -14.24 14.12
CA LYS A 221 -10.27 -14.04 13.45
C LYS A 221 -10.45 -13.21 12.18
N SER A 222 -11.46 -13.52 11.37
CA SER A 222 -11.77 -12.76 10.16
C SER A 222 -12.24 -11.34 10.44
N LEU A 223 -13.05 -11.13 11.49
CA LEU A 223 -13.47 -9.79 11.89
C LEU A 223 -12.28 -8.88 12.19
N ARG A 224 -11.30 -9.41 12.94
CA ARG A 224 -10.05 -8.70 13.23
C ARG A 224 -9.26 -8.39 11.96
N THR A 225 -9.29 -9.27 10.96
CA THR A 225 -8.65 -9.04 9.65
C THR A 225 -9.37 -7.91 8.89
N VAL A 226 -10.70 -7.94 8.79
CA VAL A 226 -11.49 -6.86 8.16
C VAL A 226 -11.29 -5.52 8.87
N LEU A 227 -11.25 -5.50 10.20
CA LEU A 227 -10.96 -4.29 10.98
C LEU A 227 -9.57 -3.73 10.63
N LEU A 228 -8.55 -4.60 10.53
CA LEU A 228 -7.20 -4.19 10.16
C LEU A 228 -7.15 -3.63 8.73
N HIS A 229 -7.90 -4.18 7.78
CA HIS A 229 -8.04 -3.55 6.45
C HIS A 229 -8.77 -2.22 6.51
N GLY A 230 -9.75 -2.07 7.40
CA GLY A 230 -10.40 -0.78 7.66
C GLY A 230 -9.40 0.28 8.14
N VAL A 231 -8.58 -0.05 9.13
CA VAL A 231 -7.52 0.84 9.64
C VAL A 231 -6.49 1.13 8.55
N GLN A 232 -6.05 0.11 7.83
CA GLN A 232 -5.08 0.26 6.74
C GLN A 232 -5.63 1.15 5.62
N LEU A 233 -6.87 0.92 5.19
CA LEU A 233 -7.54 1.73 4.18
C LEU A 233 -7.63 3.19 4.63
N PHE A 234 -8.05 3.42 5.88
CA PHE A 234 -8.17 4.76 6.44
C PHE A 234 -6.84 5.50 6.41
N LEU A 235 -5.76 4.85 6.88
CA LEU A 235 -4.42 5.45 6.84
C LEU A 235 -3.92 5.71 5.41
N CYS A 236 -4.15 4.77 4.47
CA CYS A 236 -3.82 4.98 3.06
C CYS A 236 -4.58 6.16 2.44
N MET A 237 -5.81 6.43 2.88
CA MET A 237 -6.66 7.49 2.33
C MET A 237 -6.35 8.86 2.91
N ILE A 238 -5.88 8.93 4.16
CA ILE A 238 -5.36 10.19 4.73
C ILE A 238 -4.21 10.76 3.89
N GLN A 239 -3.44 9.90 3.22
CA GLN A 239 -2.37 10.32 2.31
C GLN A 239 -2.84 11.38 1.28
N PHE A 240 -4.08 11.32 0.81
CA PHE A 240 -4.61 12.26 -0.16
C PHE A 240 -4.86 13.67 0.39
N PHE A 241 -4.89 13.81 1.72
CA PHE A 241 -4.96 15.09 2.40
C PHE A 241 -3.58 15.75 2.59
N ASN A 242 -2.48 15.00 2.41
CA ASN A 242 -1.12 15.50 2.63
C ASN A 242 -0.81 16.78 1.83
N PRO A 243 -1.16 16.91 0.53
CA PRO A 243 -0.90 18.14 -0.21
C PRO A 243 -1.59 19.37 0.38
N TYR A 244 -2.78 19.22 0.98
CA TYR A 244 -3.48 20.32 1.64
C TYR A 244 -2.82 20.71 2.96
N ILE A 245 -2.35 19.72 3.72
CA ILE A 245 -1.58 19.93 4.96
C ILE A 245 -0.28 20.69 4.61
N GLU A 246 0.41 20.26 3.56
CA GLU A 246 1.65 20.89 3.10
C GLU A 246 1.40 22.31 2.58
N MET A 247 0.32 22.54 1.84
CA MET A 247 -0.06 23.88 1.36
C MET A 247 -0.37 24.83 2.53
N ALA A 248 -1.09 24.36 3.56
CA ALA A 248 -1.37 25.15 4.75
C ALA A 248 -0.09 25.51 5.53
N LEU A 249 0.93 24.66 5.46
CA LEU A 249 2.23 24.84 6.11
C LEU A 249 3.28 25.48 5.19
N TYR A 250 2.94 25.80 3.94
CA TYR A 250 3.88 26.38 2.97
C TYR A 250 4.45 27.74 3.42
N LYS A 251 3.72 28.46 4.28
CA LYS A 251 4.16 29.74 4.87
C LYS A 251 5.07 29.58 6.10
N VAL A 252 5.29 28.35 6.56
CA VAL A 252 6.19 28.01 7.68
C VAL A 252 7.62 27.81 7.13
N ASP A 253 8.62 27.74 8.01
CA ASP A 253 9.99 27.49 7.59
C ASP A 253 10.15 26.16 6.81
N GLU A 254 11.06 26.18 5.84
CA GLU A 254 11.40 25.09 4.94
C GLU A 254 11.81 23.79 5.65
N ALA A 255 12.45 23.87 6.82
CA ALA A 255 12.84 22.68 7.56
C ALA A 255 11.60 21.97 8.09
N THR A 256 10.69 22.70 8.73
CA THR A 256 9.41 22.18 9.25
C THR A 256 8.60 21.50 8.17
N LEU A 257 8.49 22.08 6.97
CA LEU A 257 7.79 21.45 5.84
C LEU A 257 8.41 20.09 5.47
N ARG A 258 9.75 19.99 5.40
CA ARG A 258 10.45 18.72 5.17
C ARG A 258 10.23 17.70 6.29
N HIS A 259 10.18 18.14 7.54
CA HIS A 259 9.86 17.26 8.67
C HIS A 259 8.44 16.67 8.54
N VAL A 260 7.46 17.49 8.18
CA VAL A 260 6.08 17.05 7.98
C VAL A 260 5.95 16.10 6.81
N ARG A 261 6.59 16.39 5.67
CA ARG A 261 6.65 15.48 4.50
C ARG A 261 7.20 14.11 4.86
N TYR A 262 8.31 14.08 5.60
CA TYR A 262 8.91 12.83 6.08
C TYR A 262 7.94 12.06 6.99
N SER A 263 7.32 12.73 7.97
CA SER A 263 6.35 12.09 8.86
C SER A 263 5.13 11.56 8.11
N ASN A 264 4.60 12.32 7.17
CA ASN A 264 3.49 11.92 6.30
C ASN A 264 3.84 10.68 5.46
N PHE A 265 5.05 10.64 4.90
CA PHE A 265 5.55 9.47 4.18
C PHE A 265 5.58 8.24 5.10
N ILE A 266 6.17 8.34 6.29
CA ILE A 266 6.28 7.19 7.20
C ILE A 266 4.90 6.72 7.67
N VAL A 267 4.03 7.64 8.12
CA VAL A 267 2.76 7.30 8.78
C VAL A 267 1.66 6.91 7.78
N PHE A 268 1.54 7.63 6.66
CA PHE A 268 0.43 7.46 5.72
C PHE A 268 0.79 6.70 4.45
N LEU A 269 2.07 6.68 4.06
CA LEU A 269 2.51 5.87 2.93
C LEU A 269 3.11 4.53 3.38
N PHE A 270 4.19 4.54 4.17
CA PHE A 270 4.97 3.35 4.48
C PHE A 270 4.26 2.41 5.47
N LEU A 271 3.88 2.93 6.64
CA LEU A 271 3.31 2.12 7.73
C LEU A 271 2.09 1.30 7.28
N PRO A 272 1.07 1.85 6.59
CA PRO A 272 -0.12 1.08 6.21
C PRO A 272 0.23 -0.07 5.28
N ARG A 273 1.23 0.10 4.41
CA ARG A 273 1.66 -0.91 3.44
C ARG A 273 2.50 -2.01 4.09
N SER A 274 3.28 -1.65 5.11
CA SER A 274 4.03 -2.60 5.96
C SER A 274 3.11 -3.51 6.78
N LEU A 275 1.86 -3.10 7.02
CA LEU A 275 0.88 -3.94 7.72
C LEU A 275 0.42 -5.13 6.85
N SER A 276 0.45 -5.04 5.51
CA SER A 276 0.00 -6.12 4.62
C SER A 276 0.81 -7.42 4.84
N PRO A 277 2.17 -7.41 4.79
CA PRO A 277 3.00 -8.56 5.17
C PRO A 277 2.73 -9.11 6.57
N LEU A 278 2.47 -8.24 7.55
CA LEU A 278 2.21 -8.64 8.93
C LEU A 278 0.86 -9.38 9.06
N VAL A 279 -0.19 -8.82 8.47
CA VAL A 279 -1.56 -9.34 8.58
C VAL A 279 -1.77 -10.62 7.77
N TYR A 280 -1.12 -10.74 6.61
CA TYR A 280 -1.35 -11.83 5.68
C TYR A 280 -0.19 -12.80 5.54
N GLY A 281 1.04 -12.36 5.80
CA GLY A 281 2.22 -13.23 5.80
C GLY A 281 2.44 -13.86 7.16
N VAL A 282 2.74 -13.05 8.18
CA VAL A 282 3.14 -13.55 9.51
C VAL A 282 1.96 -14.11 10.33
N ARG A 283 0.82 -13.43 10.29
CA ARG A 283 -0.37 -13.83 11.07
C ARG A 283 -1.13 -15.02 10.46
N ASP A 284 -0.86 -15.36 9.19
CA ASP A 284 -1.43 -16.56 8.58
C ASP A 284 -0.51 -17.76 8.81
N GLU A 285 -0.93 -18.68 9.68
CA GLU A 285 -0.10 -19.83 10.09
C GLU A 285 0.35 -20.71 8.90
N LYS A 286 -0.52 -20.90 7.90
CA LYS A 286 -0.19 -21.72 6.72
C LYS A 286 0.88 -21.04 5.87
N PHE A 287 0.70 -19.74 5.61
CA PHE A 287 1.65 -18.98 4.83
C PHE A 287 2.97 -18.80 5.58
N PHE A 288 2.91 -18.43 6.87
CA PHE A 288 4.07 -18.18 7.72
C PHE A 288 4.98 -19.40 7.83
N LEU A 289 4.43 -20.61 7.94
CA LEU A 289 5.23 -21.83 8.05
C LEU A 289 6.09 -22.05 6.79
N VAL A 290 5.50 -21.87 5.61
CA VAL A 290 6.22 -22.00 4.33
C VAL A 290 7.18 -20.82 4.11
N PHE A 291 6.76 -19.61 4.45
CA PHE A 291 7.60 -18.41 4.39
C PHE A 291 8.85 -18.56 5.25
N ARG A 292 8.69 -19.03 6.49
CA ARG A 292 9.80 -19.28 7.42
C ARG A 292 10.77 -20.32 6.86
N HIS A 293 10.26 -21.39 6.27
CA HIS A 293 11.10 -22.42 5.64
C HIS A 293 12.01 -21.81 4.55
N TYR A 294 11.45 -21.01 3.65
CA TYR A 294 12.25 -20.37 2.60
C TYR A 294 13.15 -19.25 3.11
N ALA A 295 12.69 -18.43 4.04
CA ALA A 295 13.48 -17.36 4.65
C ALA A 295 14.73 -17.89 5.39
N LEU A 296 14.62 -19.09 5.97
CA LEU A 296 15.72 -19.79 6.66
C LEU A 296 16.45 -20.80 5.76
N CYS A 297 16.24 -20.78 4.44
CA CYS A 297 16.86 -21.71 3.49
C CYS A 297 16.71 -23.20 3.90
N GLY A 298 15.58 -23.58 4.50
CA GLY A 298 15.30 -24.94 4.95
C GLY A 298 16.00 -25.37 6.24
N THR A 299 16.70 -24.46 6.94
CA THR A 299 17.30 -24.75 8.26
C THR A 299 16.27 -24.78 9.39
N ASP A 300 14.99 -24.48 9.12
CA ASP A 300 13.90 -24.61 10.07
C ASP A 300 13.68 -26.08 10.51
N HIS A 301 13.91 -27.06 9.62
CA HIS A 301 13.90 -28.48 9.97
C HIS A 301 15.06 -28.83 10.93
N PHE A 302 16.19 -28.13 10.83
CA PHE A 302 17.32 -28.28 11.74
C PHE A 302 17.01 -27.67 13.11
N PHE A 303 16.40 -26.48 13.16
CA PHE A 303 15.97 -25.84 14.41
C PHE A 303 14.81 -26.58 15.12
N LEU A 304 13.84 -27.13 14.38
CA LEU A 304 12.77 -27.98 14.92
C LEU A 304 13.34 -29.28 15.51
N LYS A 305 14.28 -29.94 14.82
CA LYS A 305 15.04 -31.07 15.38
C LYS A 305 15.86 -30.67 16.61
N LEU A 306 16.49 -29.49 16.61
CA LEU A 306 17.26 -29.02 17.77
C LEU A 306 16.38 -28.76 18.99
N PHE A 307 15.16 -28.25 18.78
CA PHE A 307 14.18 -28.01 19.84
C PHE A 307 13.56 -29.32 20.36
N GLU A 308 13.27 -30.30 19.49
CA GLU A 308 12.88 -31.65 19.95
C GLU A 308 14.00 -32.32 20.76
N ILE A 309 15.27 -32.19 20.34
CA ILE A 309 16.43 -32.72 21.10
C ILE A 309 16.60 -32.02 22.45
N LYS A 310 16.23 -30.74 22.58
CA LYS A 310 16.24 -30.02 23.86
C LYS A 310 15.10 -30.44 24.79
N HIS A 311 13.95 -30.83 24.26
CA HIS A 311 12.82 -31.36 25.05
C HIS A 311 13.00 -32.83 25.46
N LEU A 312 13.92 -33.58 24.85
CA LEU A 312 14.32 -34.94 25.24
C LEU A 312 15.46 -34.98 26.29
N LYS A 313 15.92 -33.82 26.76
CA LYS A 313 16.99 -33.69 27.77
C LYS A 313 16.55 -33.05 29.09
N VAL A 314 15.24 -33.01 29.37
CA VAL A 314 14.67 -32.69 30.68
C VAL A 314 13.74 -33.81 31.11
#